data_AF-A0A1M5KI12-F1
#
_entry.id   AF-A0A1M5KI12-F1
#
_cell.length_a   1.000
_cell.length_b   1.000
_cell.length_c   1.000
_cell.angle_alpha   90.00
_cell.angle_beta   90.00
_cell.angle_gamma   90.00
#
_symmetry.space_group_name_H-M   'P 1'
#
loop_
_entity.id
_entity.type
_entity.pdbx_description
1 polymer ?
#
loop_
_entity_poly.entity_id
_entity_poly.type
_entity_poly.pdbx_seq_one_letter_code
_entity_poly.pdbx_strand_id
1 'polypeptide(L)'
;MTKFLGVYRGSAIYEIEEFDTTEGEKMGCKILAKALLSDQQNIQVDFVEEAETEEKAREKIKVAIDRYLKKHNMQSFKIDIR
;
A
#
# COMPACT_ATOMS: atom_id res chain seq x y z
N MET A 1 9.05 -8.72 8.79
CA MET A 1 8.50 -7.77 9.79
C MET A 1 7.76 -6.66 9.03
N THR A 2 6.71 -6.05 9.59
CA THR A 2 5.98 -4.94 8.93
C THR A 2 6.54 -3.59 9.35
N LYS A 3 6.98 -2.76 8.40
CA LYS A 3 7.56 -1.43 8.64
C LYS A 3 6.68 -0.34 8.04
N PHE A 4 6.34 0.68 8.81
CA PHE A 4 5.58 1.82 8.30
C PHE A 4 6.48 2.71 7.42
N LEU A 5 6.03 2.98 6.18
CA LEU A 5 6.78 3.79 5.20
C LEU A 5 6.22 5.20 5.02
N GLY A 6 5.01 5.49 5.52
CA GLY A 6 4.38 6.80 5.45
C GLY A 6 2.93 6.77 4.95
N VAL A 7 2.43 7.94 4.56
CA VAL A 7 1.05 8.12 4.06
C VAL A 7 1.08 8.66 2.63
N TYR A 8 0.24 8.12 1.74
CA TYR A 8 0.05 8.62 0.38
C TYR A 8 -1.43 8.75 0.03
N ARG A 9 -1.86 9.94 -0.37
CA ARG A 9 -3.27 10.24 -0.76
C ARG A 9 -4.31 9.79 0.26
N GLY A 10 -3.96 9.78 1.54
CA GLY A 10 -4.83 9.31 2.61
C GLY A 10 -4.69 7.83 3.00
N SER A 11 -3.85 7.08 2.29
CA SER A 11 -3.58 5.65 2.55
C SER A 11 -2.28 5.49 3.36
N ALA A 12 -2.31 4.67 4.41
CA ALA A 12 -1.14 4.30 5.18
C ALA A 12 -0.37 3.18 4.45
N ILE A 13 0.92 3.39 4.17
CA ILE A 13 1.79 2.47 3.44
C ILE A 13 2.72 1.75 4.41
N TYR A 14 2.79 0.44 4.28
CA TYR A 14 3.62 -0.47 5.07
C TYR A 14 4.45 -1.35 4.13
N GLU A 15 5.72 -1.50 4.43
CA GLU A 15 6.55 -2.57 3.88
C GLU A 15 6.28 -3.85 4.66
N ILE A 16 6.08 -4.94 3.94
CA ILE A 16 6.04 -6.30 4.46
C ILE A 16 7.32 -6.96 3.94
N GLU A 17 8.26 -7.21 4.83
CA GLU A 17 9.40 -8.05 4.47
C GLU A 17 8.92 -9.51 4.42
N GLU A 18 8.79 -10.06 3.22
CA GLU A 18 8.64 -11.49 3.01
C GLU A 18 10.03 -12.13 2.94
N PHE A 19 10.24 -13.12 3.80
CA PHE A 19 11.50 -13.84 3.93
C PHE A 19 11.21 -15.28 3.50
N ASP A 20 11.81 -15.72 2.40
CA ASP A 20 11.70 -17.12 2.01
C ASP A 20 12.69 -17.94 2.84
N THR A 21 12.16 -18.75 3.75
CA THR A 21 12.95 -19.57 4.69
C THR A 21 13.68 -20.74 4.02
N THR A 22 13.47 -20.97 2.72
CA THR A 22 13.98 -22.15 2.00
C THR A 22 15.31 -21.89 1.28
N GLU A 23 15.56 -20.67 0.78
CA GLU A 23 16.80 -20.33 0.06
C GLU A 23 17.68 -19.27 0.75
N GLY A 24 17.22 -18.65 1.85
CA GLY A 24 18.02 -17.66 2.59
C GLY A 24 18.23 -16.34 1.86
N GLU A 25 17.57 -16.12 0.73
CA GLU A 25 17.61 -14.88 -0.05
C GLU A 25 16.34 -14.04 0.14
N LYS A 26 16.52 -12.71 0.20
CA LYS A 26 15.43 -11.73 0.26
C LYS A 26 14.74 -11.68 -1.11
N MET A 27 13.71 -12.50 -1.32
CA MET A 27 13.08 -12.68 -2.65
C MET A 27 12.32 -11.46 -3.19
N GLY A 28 12.04 -10.45 -2.35
CA GLY A 28 11.42 -9.22 -2.83
C GLY A 28 11.00 -8.27 -1.71
N CYS A 29 10.51 -7.09 -2.12
CA CYS A 29 9.86 -6.15 -1.24
C CYS A 29 8.36 -6.14 -1.55
N LYS A 30 7.54 -6.46 -0.54
CA LYS A 30 6.10 -6.39 -0.62
C LYS A 30 5.63 -5.15 0.12
N ILE A 31 4.70 -4.41 -0.45
CA ILE A 31 4.16 -3.21 0.16
C ILE A 31 2.65 -3.32 0.21
N LEU A 32 2.11 -2.97 1.36
CA LEU A 32 0.69 -2.91 1.66
C LEU A 32 0.29 -1.46 1.90
N ALA A 33 -0.75 -0.98 1.23
CA ALA A 33 -1.37 0.30 1.55
C ALA A 33 -2.79 0.09 2.02
N LYS A 34 -3.15 0.68 3.15
CA LYS A 34 -4.50 0.62 3.73
C LYS A 34 -5.16 1.98 3.65
N ALA A 35 -6.39 2.04 3.17
CA ALA A 35 -7.11 3.28 2.99
C ALA A 35 -8.58 3.15 3.41
N LEU A 36 -9.17 4.22 3.97
CA LEU A 36 -10.61 4.27 4.25
C LEU A 36 -11.33 5.16 3.24
N LEU A 37 -12.45 4.67 2.70
CA LEU A 37 -13.31 5.45 1.82
C LEU A 37 -14.09 6.51 2.61
N SER A 38 -14.15 7.74 2.06
CA SER A 38 -14.82 8.88 2.71
C SER A 38 -16.34 8.75 2.71
N ASP A 39 -16.90 8.19 1.63
CA ASP A 39 -18.33 8.28 1.32
C ASP A 39 -19.11 7.01 1.69
N GLN A 40 -18.39 5.91 1.98
CA GLN A 40 -18.98 4.64 2.40
C GLN A 40 -18.46 4.29 3.79
N GLN A 41 -19.34 4.47 4.79
CA GLN A 41 -19.07 4.21 6.21
C GLN A 41 -18.25 2.91 6.39
N ASN A 42 -16.98 3.06 6.80
CA ASN A 42 -16.07 2.00 7.22
C ASN A 42 -15.63 0.96 6.17
N ILE A 43 -15.64 1.27 4.87
CA ILE A 43 -15.02 0.37 3.89
C ILE A 43 -13.51 0.65 3.84
N GLN A 44 -12.74 -0.33 4.30
CA GLN A 44 -11.29 -0.37 4.16
C GLN A 44 -10.92 -0.99 2.81
N VAL A 45 -10.04 -0.31 2.09
CA VAL A 45 -9.44 -0.78 0.84
C VAL A 45 -7.98 -1.05 1.10
N ASP A 46 -7.57 -2.27 0.81
CA ASP A 46 -6.18 -2.70 0.93
C ASP A 46 -5.59 -2.88 -0.48
N PHE A 47 -4.42 -2.27 -0.70
CA PHE A 47 -3.62 -2.43 -1.91
C PHE A 47 -2.38 -3.23 -1.54
N VAL A 48 -2.02 -4.23 -2.35
CA VAL A 48 -0.82 -5.04 -2.14
C VAL A 48 -0.05 -5.10 -3.45
N GLU A 49 1.22 -4.72 -3.41
CA GLU A 49 2.10 -4.76 -4.58
C GLU A 49 3.47 -5.32 -4.19
N GLU A 50 4.04 -6.09 -5.12
CA GLU A 50 5.33 -6.76 -4.95
C GLU A 50 6.29 -6.33 -6.05
N ALA A 51 7.56 -6.12 -5.69
CA ALA A 51 8.62 -5.85 -6.64
C ALA A 51 9.99 -6.30 -6.11
N GLU A 52 10.97 -6.33 -7.02
CA GLU A 52 12.36 -6.65 -6.74
C GLU A 52 13.01 -5.66 -5.75
N THR A 53 12.54 -4.41 -5.70
CA THR A 53 13.07 -3.36 -4.82
C THR A 53 11.96 -2.58 -4.14
N GLU A 54 12.24 -2.02 -2.95
CA GLU A 54 11.30 -1.18 -2.20
C GLU A 54 10.79 -0.01 -3.05
N GLU A 55 11.69 0.66 -3.78
CA GLU A 55 11.35 1.80 -4.62
C GLU A 55 10.34 1.43 -5.72
N LYS A 56 10.59 0.33 -6.45
CA LYS A 56 9.66 -0.16 -7.47
C LYS A 56 8.31 -0.56 -6.87
N ALA A 57 8.30 -1.22 -5.72
CA ALA A 57 7.06 -1.60 -5.04
C ALA A 57 6.27 -0.35 -4.59
N ARG A 58 6.97 0.71 -4.13
CA ARG A 58 6.35 1.98 -3.74
C ARG A 58 5.76 2.72 -4.94
N GLU A 59 6.41 2.69 -6.09
CA GLU A 59 5.86 3.28 -7.30
C GLU A 59 4.61 2.54 -7.77
N LYS A 60 4.67 1.20 -7.84
CA LYS A 60 3.51 0.37 -8.23
C LYS A 60 2.30 0.65 -7.34
N ILE A 61 2.50 0.69 -6.02
CA ILE A 61 1.37 0.91 -5.10
C ILE A 61 0.80 2.32 -5.19
N LYS A 62 1.62 3.34 -5.44
CA LYS A 62 1.15 4.71 -5.71
C LYS A 62 0.31 4.75 -6.99
N VAL A 63 0.76 4.08 -8.05
CA VAL A 63 0.01 4.00 -9.31
C VAL A 63 -1.31 3.26 -9.12
N ALA A 64 -1.34 2.18 -8.32
CA ALA A 64 -2.55 1.45 -7.98
C ALA A 64 -3.56 2.34 -7.22
N ILE A 65 -3.07 3.09 -6.23
CA ILE A 65 -3.85 4.09 -5.47
C ILE A 65 -4.42 5.17 -6.41
N ASP A 66 -3.59 5.79 -7.25
CA ASP A 66 -4.03 6.85 -8.15
C ASP A 66 -5.05 6.35 -9.18
N ARG A 67 -4.86 5.12 -9.69
CA ARG A 67 -5.81 4.49 -10.62
C ARG A 67 -7.15 4.24 -9.94
N TYR A 68 -7.14 3.77 -8.69
CA TYR A 68 -8.36 3.58 -7.92
C TYR A 68 -9.08 4.91 -7.69
N LEU A 69 -8.38 5.92 -7.18
CA LEU A 69 -8.93 7.25 -6.94
C LEU A 69 -9.54 7.84 -8.22
N LYS A 70 -8.82 7.75 -9.35
CA LYS A 70 -9.33 8.20 -10.65
C LYS A 70 -10.58 7.42 -11.11
N LYS A 71 -10.61 6.10 -10.95
CA LYS A 71 -11.75 5.25 -11.33
C LYS A 71 -13.01 5.59 -10.52
N HIS A 72 -12.84 5.96 -9.25
CA HIS A 72 -13.92 6.29 -8.34
C HIS A 72 -14.22 7.80 -8.26
N ASN A 73 -13.58 8.62 -9.10
CA ASN A 73 -13.67 10.08 -9.11
C ASN A 73 -13.40 10.72 -7.73
N MET A 74 -12.46 10.15 -6.99
CA MET A 74 -12.02 10.59 -5.66
C MET A 74 -10.67 11.29 -5.76
N GLN A 75 -10.43 12.31 -4.93
CA GLN A 75 -9.12 12.99 -4.88
C GLN A 75 -8.15 12.38 -3.85
N SER A 76 -8.67 11.79 -2.78
CA SER A 76 -7.92 11.20 -1.68
C SER A 76 -8.83 10.36 -0.79
N PHE A 77 -8.23 9.44 -0.03
CA PHE A 77 -8.88 8.69 1.04
C PHE A 77 -8.93 9.48 2.35
N LYS A 78 -9.77 9.02 3.27
CA LYS A 78 -9.83 9.55 4.63
C LYS A 78 -8.67 8.95 5.45
N ILE A 79 -7.82 9.81 6.02
CA ILE A 79 -6.73 9.36 6.91
C ILE A 79 -7.36 8.92 8.24
N ASP A 80 -7.19 7.66 8.61
CA ASP A 80 -7.47 7.17 9.96
C ASP A 80 -6.16 7.17 10.77
N ILE A 81 -5.90 8.29 11.43
CA ILE A 81 -4.85 8.41 12.45
C ILE A 81 -5.52 8.19 13.80
N ARG A 82 -5.63 6.93 14.21
CA ARG A 82 -5.98 6.53 15.57
C ARG A 82 -4.74 6.08 16.32
#